data_AF-A0A101I084-F1
#
_entry.id   AF-A0A101I084-F1
#
_cell.length_a   1.000
_cell.length_b   1.000
_cell.length_c   1.000
_cell.angle_alpha   90.00
_cell.angle_beta   90.00
_cell.angle_gamma   90.00
#
_symmetry.space_group_name_H-M   'P 1'
#
loop_
_entity.id
_entity.type
_entity.pdbx_description
1 polymer ?
#
loop_
_entity_poly.entity_id
_entity_poly.type
_entity_poly.pdbx_seq_one_letter_code
_entity_poly.pdbx_strand_id
1 'polypeptide(L)'
;MIHLYPFERSFDWNEEISSLTVRSIYDTVVNLKSDSGTRFSLLLKMEDYLPRSALIEALPALEKGQEIVVDLKCVAEGFDPSCLLESPKVKWKDLLLEWLEFLKREELADLLDNIDKPEKMIGLGPGSTPAGDDFLVGLIMAFRLTGIDSNELGIDRNTLGRKTEWFSSEMIRDALDGKFWKRGIDLARALAGDDVARILEKAGKIVEWGHLSGKAWLAGLAYGLEQSGVY
;
A
#
# COMPACT_ATOMS: atom_id res chain seq x y z
N MET A 1 1.32 5.49 30.31
CA MET A 1 0.79 5.73 28.96
C MET A 1 1.74 6.71 28.28
N ILE A 2 2.33 6.33 27.14
CA ILE A 2 3.28 7.19 26.41
C ILE A 2 2.47 8.08 25.46
N HIS A 3 2.79 9.37 25.43
CA HIS A 3 2.22 10.33 24.48
C HIS A 3 3.24 10.64 23.39
N LEU A 4 2.83 10.54 22.14
CA LEU A 4 3.64 10.83 20.96
C LEU A 4 3.04 12.00 20.19
N TYR A 5 3.92 12.84 19.65
CA TYR A 5 3.56 14.09 18.99
C TYR A 5 4.10 14.11 17.56
N PRO A 6 3.37 13.55 16.59
CA PRO A 6 3.72 13.69 15.18
C PRO A 6 3.70 15.15 14.75
N PHE A 7 4.45 15.48 13.68
CA PHE A 7 4.47 16.83 13.11
C PHE A 7 3.66 16.96 11.82
N GLU A 8 3.35 15.84 11.16
CA GLU A 8 2.53 15.80 9.94
C GLU A 8 1.73 14.49 9.88
N ARG A 9 0.52 14.48 9.31
CA ARG A 9 -0.35 13.29 9.23
C ARG A 9 -0.99 13.12 7.85
N SER A 10 -1.49 11.92 7.60
CA SER A 10 -2.39 11.65 6.50
C SER A 10 -3.77 12.24 6.77
N PHE A 11 -4.42 12.71 5.70
CA PHE A 11 -5.74 13.34 5.72
C PHE A 11 -6.84 12.42 6.30
N ASP A 12 -6.68 11.11 6.17
CA ASP A 12 -7.66 10.12 6.64
C ASP A 12 -7.46 9.70 8.12
N TRP A 13 -6.48 10.27 8.83
CA TRP A 13 -6.34 10.11 10.28
C TRP A 13 -7.03 11.27 11.02
N ASN A 14 -8.36 11.21 11.10
CA ASN A 14 -9.20 12.30 11.62
C ASN A 14 -9.70 12.10 13.06
N GLU A 15 -9.34 11.00 13.71
CA GLU A 15 -9.83 10.70 15.05
C GLU A 15 -8.97 11.39 16.13
N GLU A 16 -9.63 12.02 17.10
CA GLU A 16 -9.07 12.25 18.45
C GLU A 16 -9.00 10.88 19.15
N ILE A 17 -7.98 10.07 18.86
CA ILE A 17 -7.92 8.68 19.36
C ILE A 17 -7.56 8.60 20.83
N SER A 18 -8.31 7.76 21.54
CA SER A 18 -8.30 7.49 22.98
C SER A 18 -7.18 6.55 23.48
N SER A 19 -6.63 5.67 22.65
CA SER A 19 -5.43 4.86 22.88
C SER A 19 -5.17 3.98 21.66
N LEU A 20 -3.90 3.69 21.33
CA LEU A 20 -3.49 2.78 20.26
C LEU A 20 -2.52 1.73 20.81
N THR A 21 -2.70 0.48 20.39
CA THR A 21 -1.80 -0.62 20.77
C THR A 21 -0.71 -0.83 19.74
N VAL A 22 0.54 -0.88 20.18
CA VAL A 22 1.70 -1.20 19.33
C VAL A 22 1.62 -2.65 18.85
N ARG A 23 1.64 -2.87 17.52
CA ARG A 23 1.54 -4.21 16.91
C ARG A 23 2.85 -4.72 16.35
N SER A 24 3.60 -3.88 15.66
CA SER A 24 4.91 -4.21 15.12
C SER A 24 5.79 -2.97 15.10
N ILE A 25 7.09 -3.18 15.29
CA ILE A 25 8.10 -2.13 15.35
C ILE A 25 9.17 -2.51 14.33
N TYR A 26 9.49 -1.56 13.47
CA TYR A 26 10.56 -1.61 12.49
C TYR A 26 11.43 -0.36 12.64
N ASP A 27 12.59 -0.33 12.00
CA ASP A 27 13.57 0.75 12.14
C ASP A 27 13.01 2.14 11.81
N THR A 28 12.07 2.22 10.86
CA THR A 28 11.49 3.49 10.40
C THR A 28 9.97 3.58 10.57
N VAL A 29 9.33 2.52 11.08
CA VAL A 29 7.87 2.42 11.14
C VAL A 29 7.42 1.72 12.41
N VAL A 30 6.41 2.27 13.06
CA VAL A 30 5.65 1.57 14.11
C VAL A 30 4.22 1.43 13.64
N ASN A 31 3.74 0.18 13.54
CA ASN A 31 2.35 -0.09 13.23
C ASN A 31 1.55 -0.25 14.51
N LEU A 32 0.39 0.39 14.52
CA LEU A 32 -0.49 0.57 15.64
C LEU A 32 -1.87 0.03 15.29
N LYS A 33 -2.61 -0.43 16.29
CA LYS A 33 -3.97 -0.95 16.16
C LYS A 33 -4.89 -0.26 17.15
N SER A 34 -6.05 0.21 16.66
CA SER A 34 -7.14 0.66 17.52
C SER A 34 -7.91 -0.52 18.11
N ASP A 35 -8.79 -0.25 19.08
CA ASP A 35 -9.67 -1.26 19.66
C ASP A 35 -10.61 -1.92 18.64
N SER A 36 -11.07 -1.15 17.65
CA SER A 36 -11.86 -1.66 16.51
C SER A 36 -11.04 -2.51 15.54
N GLY A 37 -9.72 -2.46 15.67
CA GLY A 37 -8.76 -3.23 14.90
C GLY A 37 -8.20 -2.58 13.65
N THR A 38 -8.58 -1.33 13.42
CA THR A 38 -8.07 -0.48 12.35
C THR A 38 -6.57 -0.25 12.50
N ARG A 39 -5.85 -0.32 11.39
CA ARG A 39 -4.41 0.00 11.32
C ARG A 39 -4.16 1.51 11.33
N PHE A 40 -3.14 1.90 12.10
CA PHE A 40 -2.48 3.20 12.09
C PHE A 40 -0.96 3.02 12.02
N SER A 41 -0.20 4.03 11.57
CA SER A 41 1.26 3.91 11.49
C SER A 41 1.99 5.20 11.85
N LEU A 42 3.05 5.11 12.66
CA LEU A 42 4.00 6.20 12.86
C LEU A 42 5.23 5.96 11.98
N LEU A 43 5.67 6.99 11.29
CA LEU A 43 6.67 6.92 10.23
C LEU A 43 7.80 7.91 10.49
N LEU A 44 9.04 7.53 10.16
CA LEU A 44 10.18 8.45 10.16
C LEU A 44 10.40 9.16 8.83
N LYS A 45 9.88 8.61 7.73
CA LYS A 45 10.16 9.09 6.38
C LYS A 45 8.87 9.44 5.65
N MET A 46 8.86 10.61 5.02
CA MET A 46 7.71 11.08 4.23
C MET A 46 7.34 10.12 3.10
N GLU A 47 8.32 9.51 2.43
CA GLU A 47 8.06 8.55 1.34
C GLU A 47 7.33 7.27 1.79
N ASP A 48 7.33 6.96 3.09
CA ASP A 48 6.66 5.80 3.67
C ASP A 48 5.17 6.05 3.95
N TYR A 49 4.61 7.22 3.60
CA TYR A 49 3.22 7.57 3.87
C TYR A 49 2.23 6.46 3.45
N LEU A 50 1.39 6.04 4.39
CA LEU A 50 0.31 5.06 4.27
C LEU A 50 -1.03 5.71 4.62
N PRO A 51 -2.17 5.09 4.29
CA PRO A 51 -3.45 5.43 4.92
C PRO A 51 -3.33 5.37 6.45
N ARG A 52 -3.94 6.35 7.13
CA ARG A 52 -3.91 6.54 8.59
C ARG A 52 -2.50 6.49 9.17
N SER A 53 -1.61 7.34 8.66
CA SER A 53 -0.23 7.43 9.14
C SER A 53 0.20 8.84 9.50
N ALA A 54 1.23 8.95 10.34
CA ALA A 54 1.75 10.23 10.78
C ALA A 54 3.28 10.20 10.91
N LEU A 55 3.92 11.32 10.58
CA LEU A 55 5.36 11.49 10.65
C LEU A 55 5.79 11.98 12.04
N ILE A 56 6.80 11.34 12.58
CA ILE A 56 7.41 11.70 13.86
C ILE A 56 8.92 11.82 13.70
N GLU A 57 9.54 12.71 14.47
CA GLU A 57 10.99 12.98 14.35
C GLU A 57 11.85 11.78 14.76
N ALA A 58 11.37 11.00 15.74
CA ALA A 58 12.05 9.82 16.24
C ALA A 58 11.04 8.83 16.81
N LEU A 59 11.33 7.53 16.68
CA LEU A 59 10.59 6.47 17.33
C LEU A 59 11.19 6.23 18.72
N PRO A 60 10.43 6.38 19.82
CA PRO A 60 10.93 6.00 21.14
C PRO A 60 11.05 4.49 21.25
N ALA A 61 11.74 4.04 22.31
CA ALA A 61 11.73 2.63 22.68
C ALA A 61 10.30 2.22 23.06
N LEU A 62 9.69 1.39 22.21
CA LEU A 62 8.34 0.85 22.39
C LEU A 62 8.40 -0.66 22.44
N GLU A 63 7.37 -1.27 23.03
CA GLU A 63 7.21 -2.72 23.08
C GLU A 63 5.92 -3.15 22.39
N LYS A 64 5.92 -4.34 21.81
CA LYS A 64 4.70 -4.93 21.23
C LYS A 64 3.65 -5.13 22.32
N GLY A 65 2.42 -4.69 22.06
CA GLY A 65 1.31 -4.73 23.01
C GLY A 65 1.23 -3.51 23.92
N GLN A 66 2.19 -2.60 23.87
CA GLN A 66 2.16 -1.37 24.63
C GLN A 66 1.06 -0.43 24.12
N GLU A 67 0.34 0.18 25.05
CA GLU A 67 -0.62 1.24 24.75
C GLU A 67 0.06 2.62 24.73
N ILE A 68 -0.25 3.38 23.69
CA ILE A 68 0.25 4.73 23.45
C ILE A 68 -0.90 5.66 23.05
N VAL A 69 -0.69 6.95 23.24
CA VAL A 69 -1.56 8.00 22.73
C VAL A 69 -0.79 8.80 21.68
N VAL A 70 -1.42 9.01 20.53
CA VAL A 70 -0.87 9.84 19.46
C VAL A 70 -1.66 11.14 19.45
N ASP A 71 -1.02 12.23 19.85
CA ASP A 71 -1.65 13.55 19.90
C ASP A 71 -1.56 14.20 18.53
N LEU A 72 -2.70 14.35 17.87
CA LEU A 72 -2.83 14.97 16.55
C LEU A 72 -3.30 16.43 16.61
N LYS A 73 -3.36 17.02 17.80
CA LYS A 73 -3.76 18.41 17.96
C LYS A 73 -2.78 19.34 17.24
N CYS A 74 -3.30 20.16 16.33
CA CYS A 74 -2.52 21.08 15.50
C CYS A 74 -1.49 20.41 14.58
N VAL A 75 -1.64 19.11 14.28
CA VAL A 75 -0.76 18.40 13.35
C VAL A 75 -1.21 18.67 11.91
N ALA A 76 -0.26 19.11 11.07
CA ALA A 76 -0.53 19.46 9.68
C ALA A 76 -0.86 18.22 8.83
N GLU A 77 -1.66 18.42 7.79
CA GLU A 77 -1.96 17.37 6.80
C GLU A 77 -0.94 17.44 5.66
N GLY A 78 -0.20 16.36 5.44
CA GLY A 78 0.85 16.29 4.40
C GLY A 78 0.57 15.31 3.27
N PHE A 79 -0.42 14.43 3.45
CA PHE A 79 -0.67 13.33 2.53
C PHE A 79 -2.15 12.97 2.46
N ASP A 80 -2.71 12.94 1.26
CA ASP A 80 -4.06 12.42 1.01
C ASP A 80 -3.96 11.05 0.31
N PRO A 81 -4.27 9.93 1.00
CA PRO A 81 -4.23 8.60 0.40
C PRO A 81 -5.36 8.36 -0.61
N SER A 82 -6.41 9.20 -0.60
CA SER A 82 -7.60 9.09 -1.46
C SER A 82 -7.55 10.05 -2.65
N CYS A 83 -6.40 10.69 -2.91
CA CYS A 83 -6.32 11.74 -3.91
C CYS A 83 -6.71 11.22 -5.30
N LEU A 84 -7.33 12.09 -6.11
CA LEU A 84 -7.67 11.76 -7.50
C LEU A 84 -6.40 11.43 -8.30
N LEU A 85 -6.47 10.35 -9.06
CA LEU A 85 -5.39 9.89 -9.93
C LEU A 85 -5.83 9.94 -11.38
N GLU A 86 -4.96 10.45 -12.24
CA GLU A 86 -5.13 10.40 -13.69
C GLU A 86 -4.62 9.07 -14.26
N SER A 87 -5.24 8.60 -15.34
CA SER A 87 -4.80 7.37 -16.00
C SER A 87 -3.38 7.53 -16.59
N PRO A 88 -2.54 6.48 -16.59
CA PRO A 88 -1.25 6.48 -17.26
C PRO A 88 -1.33 6.90 -18.73
N LYS A 89 -0.28 7.52 -19.28
CA LYS A 89 -0.25 7.74 -20.74
C LYS A 89 -0.03 6.42 -21.48
N VAL A 90 -0.84 6.17 -22.51
CA VAL A 90 -0.79 4.94 -23.33
C VAL A 90 0.60 4.67 -23.92
N LYS A 91 1.38 5.72 -24.22
CA LYS A 91 2.76 5.58 -24.71
C LYS A 91 3.70 4.81 -23.77
N TRP A 92 3.33 4.64 -22.50
CA TRP A 92 4.11 3.87 -21.51
C TRP A 92 3.75 2.39 -21.49
N LYS A 93 2.80 1.94 -22.31
CA LYS A 93 2.35 0.54 -22.40
C LYS A 93 3.50 -0.46 -22.34
N ASP A 94 4.47 -0.36 -23.25
CA ASP A 94 5.54 -1.35 -23.35
C ASP A 94 6.39 -1.40 -22.06
N LEU A 95 6.71 -0.23 -21.49
CA LEU A 95 7.44 -0.12 -20.21
C LEU A 95 6.65 -0.74 -19.05
N LEU A 96 5.33 -0.55 -19.02
CA LEU A 96 4.47 -1.08 -17.97
C LEU A 96 4.41 -2.61 -18.04
N LEU A 97 4.28 -3.16 -19.26
CA LEU A 97 4.20 -4.61 -19.47
C LEU A 97 5.51 -5.33 -19.14
N GLU A 98 6.66 -4.65 -19.19
CA GLU A 98 7.94 -5.22 -18.69
C GLU A 98 7.86 -5.61 -17.20
N TRP A 99 6.98 -5.00 -16.39
CA TRP A 99 6.86 -5.37 -14.98
C TRP A 99 6.19 -6.74 -14.78
N LEU A 100 5.49 -7.28 -15.78
CA LEU A 100 5.01 -8.67 -15.76
C LEU A 100 6.15 -9.68 -15.73
N GLU A 101 7.34 -9.31 -16.21
CA GLU A 101 8.54 -10.16 -16.15
C GLU A 101 8.96 -10.46 -14.71
N PHE A 102 8.54 -9.68 -13.71
CA PHE A 102 8.76 -10.01 -12.31
C PHE A 102 8.10 -11.32 -11.90
N LEU A 103 6.96 -11.69 -12.51
CA LEU A 103 6.26 -12.95 -12.22
C LEU A 103 7.02 -14.19 -12.68
N LYS A 104 8.03 -14.04 -13.56
CA LYS A 104 8.90 -15.13 -14.00
C LYS A 104 9.98 -15.50 -12.98
N ARG A 105 10.14 -14.72 -11.92
CA ARG A 105 11.04 -15.04 -10.81
C ARG A 105 10.49 -16.24 -10.04
N GLU A 106 11.37 -17.14 -9.63
CA GLU A 106 10.99 -18.36 -8.90
C GLU A 106 10.16 -18.05 -7.65
N GLU A 107 10.50 -16.96 -6.95
CA GLU A 107 9.84 -16.54 -5.72
C GLU A 107 8.42 -15.96 -5.94
N LEU A 108 8.03 -15.68 -7.18
CA LEU A 108 6.72 -15.13 -7.55
C LEU A 108 5.92 -16.05 -8.50
N ALA A 109 6.45 -17.24 -8.83
CA ALA A 109 5.83 -18.16 -9.78
C ALA A 109 4.41 -18.57 -9.37
N ASP A 110 4.17 -18.76 -8.07
CA ASP A 110 2.83 -19.09 -7.54
C ASP A 110 1.78 -18.01 -7.85
N LEU A 111 2.20 -16.74 -8.00
CA LEU A 111 1.28 -15.65 -8.38
C LEU A 111 0.82 -15.82 -9.82
N LEU A 112 1.73 -16.22 -10.72
CA LEU A 112 1.42 -16.43 -12.14
C LEU A 112 0.38 -17.54 -12.31
N ASP A 113 0.49 -18.63 -11.55
CA ASP A 113 -0.47 -19.75 -11.57
C ASP A 113 -1.89 -19.34 -11.12
N ASN A 114 -2.01 -18.23 -10.39
CA ASN A 114 -3.25 -17.71 -9.84
C ASN A 114 -3.64 -16.34 -10.42
N ILE A 115 -3.00 -15.90 -11.52
CA ILE A 115 -3.14 -14.53 -12.06
C ILE A 115 -4.59 -14.13 -12.37
N ASP A 116 -5.40 -15.09 -12.82
CA ASP A 116 -6.83 -14.91 -13.14
C ASP A 116 -7.78 -15.13 -11.95
N LYS A 117 -7.25 -15.36 -10.75
CA LYS A 117 -8.02 -15.73 -9.54
C LYS A 117 -7.62 -14.86 -8.35
N PRO A 118 -8.00 -13.57 -8.33
CA PRO A 118 -7.63 -12.62 -7.29
C PRO A 118 -7.90 -13.13 -5.87
N GLU A 119 -8.99 -13.87 -5.66
CA GLU A 119 -9.38 -14.43 -4.37
C GLU A 119 -8.41 -15.50 -3.82
N LYS A 120 -7.63 -16.14 -4.70
CA LYS A 120 -6.60 -17.12 -4.36
C LYS A 120 -5.24 -16.50 -4.07
N MET A 121 -5.05 -15.23 -4.45
CA MET A 121 -3.82 -14.51 -4.14
C MET A 121 -3.74 -14.03 -2.69
N ILE A 122 -4.89 -13.95 -2.00
CA ILE A 122 -4.96 -13.43 -0.63
C ILE A 122 -4.13 -14.33 0.29
N GLY A 123 -3.08 -13.78 0.88
CA GLY A 123 -2.14 -14.49 1.75
C GLY A 123 -1.13 -15.39 1.05
N LEU A 124 -1.02 -15.30 -0.29
CA LEU A 124 -0.08 -16.12 -1.06
C LEU A 124 1.34 -15.56 -0.97
N GLY A 125 2.26 -16.35 -0.43
CA GLY A 125 3.66 -15.98 -0.20
C GLY A 125 4.00 -15.72 1.29
N PRO A 126 5.28 -15.64 1.64
CA PRO A 126 5.71 -15.50 3.04
C PRO A 126 5.68 -14.06 3.54
N GLY A 127 5.71 -13.89 4.87
CA GLY A 127 5.94 -12.60 5.55
C GLY A 127 4.69 -11.86 6.01
N SER A 128 4.87 -10.65 6.54
CA SER A 128 3.76 -9.79 7.00
C SER A 128 2.97 -9.14 5.85
N THR A 129 3.57 -9.14 4.66
CA THR A 129 3.00 -8.71 3.39
C THR A 129 3.26 -9.80 2.35
N PRO A 130 2.44 -10.87 2.32
CA PRO A 130 2.49 -11.88 1.27
C PRO A 130 2.43 -11.24 -0.11
N ALA A 131 3.27 -11.73 -1.03
CA ALA A 131 3.42 -11.14 -2.36
C ALA A 131 2.10 -11.09 -3.15
N GLY A 132 1.20 -12.05 -2.92
CA GLY A 132 -0.14 -12.03 -3.51
C GLY A 132 -0.99 -10.86 -3.05
N ASP A 133 -0.87 -10.44 -1.79
CA ASP A 133 -1.57 -9.24 -1.29
C ASP A 133 -1.00 -7.96 -1.90
N ASP A 134 0.33 -7.88 -2.04
CA ASP A 134 0.99 -6.75 -2.72
C ASP A 134 0.55 -6.64 -4.18
N PHE A 135 0.50 -7.78 -4.89
CA PHE A 135 -0.04 -7.86 -6.25
C PHE A 135 -1.48 -7.35 -6.31
N LEU A 136 -2.35 -7.81 -5.39
CA LEU A 136 -3.75 -7.38 -5.34
C LEU A 136 -3.88 -5.87 -5.14
N VAL A 137 -3.07 -5.27 -4.27
CA VAL A 137 -3.09 -3.81 -4.07
C VAL A 137 -2.66 -3.07 -5.34
N GLY A 138 -1.68 -3.60 -6.09
CA GLY A 138 -1.29 -3.07 -7.39
C GLY A 138 -2.41 -3.16 -8.43
N LEU A 139 -3.05 -4.33 -8.52
CA LEU A 139 -4.20 -4.59 -9.40
C LEU A 139 -5.38 -3.65 -9.11
N ILE A 140 -5.72 -3.47 -7.83
CA ILE A 140 -6.78 -2.55 -7.42
C ILE A 140 -6.44 -1.10 -7.79
N MET A 141 -5.17 -0.69 -7.68
CA MET A 141 -4.74 0.63 -8.15
C MET A 141 -4.93 0.76 -9.67
N ALA A 142 -4.56 -0.26 -10.46
CA ALA A 142 -4.77 -0.25 -11.90
C ALA A 142 -6.26 -0.07 -12.27
N PHE A 143 -7.15 -0.78 -11.59
CA PHE A 143 -8.60 -0.67 -11.78
C PHE A 143 -9.08 0.73 -11.43
N ARG A 144 -8.58 1.30 -10.33
CA ARG A 144 -8.87 2.69 -9.96
C ARG A 144 -8.42 3.69 -11.03
N LEU A 145 -7.24 3.50 -11.61
CA LEU A 145 -6.69 4.37 -12.66
C LEU A 145 -7.44 4.27 -13.99
N THR A 146 -8.07 3.13 -14.26
CA THR A 146 -8.76 2.84 -15.52
C THR A 146 -10.28 2.93 -15.41
N GLY A 147 -10.82 3.15 -14.21
CA GLY A 147 -12.25 3.26 -13.96
C GLY A 147 -12.99 1.92 -13.88
N ILE A 148 -12.27 0.79 -13.78
CA ILE A 148 -12.86 -0.54 -13.55
C ILE A 148 -13.30 -0.65 -12.09
N ASP A 149 -14.46 -1.25 -11.84
CA ASP A 149 -14.94 -1.46 -10.47
C ASP A 149 -14.15 -2.59 -9.79
N SER A 150 -13.45 -2.28 -8.70
CA SER A 150 -12.74 -3.27 -7.88
C SER A 150 -13.65 -4.38 -7.30
N ASN A 151 -14.97 -4.20 -7.27
CA ASN A 151 -15.92 -5.25 -6.90
C ASN A 151 -15.88 -6.44 -7.87
N GLU A 152 -15.43 -6.23 -9.12
CA GLU A 152 -15.27 -7.29 -10.12
C GLU A 152 -14.23 -8.34 -9.71
N LEU A 153 -13.32 -8.00 -8.76
CA LEU A 153 -12.32 -8.94 -8.23
C LEU A 153 -12.91 -10.02 -7.31
N GLY A 154 -14.18 -9.90 -6.88
CA GLY A 154 -14.83 -10.91 -6.03
C GLY A 154 -14.22 -11.07 -4.63
N ILE A 155 -13.46 -10.08 -4.15
CA ILE A 155 -12.78 -10.14 -2.85
C ILE A 155 -13.78 -9.91 -1.70
N ASP A 156 -14.05 -10.96 -0.91
CA ASP A 156 -14.86 -10.83 0.31
C ASP A 156 -14.05 -10.25 1.48
N ARG A 157 -14.31 -8.96 1.77
CA ARG A 157 -13.72 -8.18 2.87
C ARG A 157 -13.82 -8.85 4.25
N ASN A 158 -14.86 -9.65 4.48
CA ASN A 158 -15.12 -10.34 5.76
C ASN A 158 -14.24 -11.58 5.96
N THR A 159 -13.54 -12.02 4.91
CA THR A 159 -12.65 -13.19 4.97
C THR A 159 -11.18 -12.83 5.03
N LEU A 160 -10.81 -11.58 4.69
CA LEU A 160 -9.41 -11.13 4.59
C LEU A 160 -8.59 -11.45 5.85
N GLY A 161 -9.09 -11.12 7.04
CA GLY A 161 -8.37 -11.35 8.30
C GLY A 161 -8.19 -12.82 8.69
N ARG A 162 -8.80 -13.76 7.95
CA ARG A 162 -8.62 -15.22 8.11
C ARG A 162 -7.72 -15.82 7.03
N LYS A 163 -7.47 -15.08 5.95
CA LYS A 163 -6.71 -15.54 4.77
C LYS A 163 -5.31 -14.94 4.69
N THR A 164 -5.09 -13.76 5.27
CA THR A 164 -3.79 -13.11 5.32
C THR A 164 -3.53 -12.45 6.67
N GLU A 165 -2.31 -11.97 6.85
CA GLU A 165 -1.84 -11.22 7.99
C GLU A 165 -2.65 -9.93 8.22
N TRP A 166 -2.72 -9.51 9.49
CA TRP A 166 -3.51 -8.34 9.88
C TRP A 166 -3.14 -7.09 9.07
N PHE A 167 -1.83 -6.83 8.90
CA PHE A 167 -1.34 -5.66 8.16
C PHE A 167 -1.77 -5.70 6.68
N SER A 168 -1.55 -6.81 5.98
CA SER A 168 -2.03 -6.99 4.60
C SER A 168 -3.54 -6.89 4.46
N SER A 169 -4.29 -7.45 5.41
CA SER A 169 -5.76 -7.40 5.36
C SER A 169 -6.27 -5.95 5.38
N GLU A 170 -5.60 -5.09 6.14
CA GLU A 170 -5.90 -3.66 6.21
C GLU A 170 -5.44 -2.92 4.96
N MET A 171 -4.28 -3.28 4.38
CA MET A 171 -3.83 -2.73 3.09
C MET A 171 -4.81 -3.02 1.95
N ILE A 172 -5.32 -4.25 1.87
CA ILE A 172 -6.29 -4.63 0.83
C ILE A 172 -7.61 -3.87 1.06
N ARG A 173 -8.10 -3.75 2.30
CA ARG A 173 -9.29 -2.94 2.61
C ARG A 173 -9.09 -1.48 2.20
N ASP A 174 -7.95 -0.89 2.53
CA ASP A 174 -7.59 0.47 2.14
C ASP A 174 -7.64 0.63 0.60
N ALA A 175 -7.01 -0.28 -0.13
CA ALA A 175 -6.99 -0.24 -1.59
C ALA A 175 -8.41 -0.34 -2.19
N LEU A 176 -9.24 -1.24 -1.66
CA LEU A 176 -10.65 -1.37 -2.07
C LEU A 176 -11.49 -0.13 -1.73
N ASP A 177 -11.07 0.68 -0.75
CA ASP A 177 -11.65 1.98 -0.42
C ASP A 177 -11.04 3.13 -1.24
N GLY A 178 -10.17 2.82 -2.20
CA GLY A 178 -9.49 3.80 -3.04
C GLY A 178 -8.36 4.55 -2.32
N LYS A 179 -7.87 4.01 -1.20
CA LYS A 179 -6.78 4.59 -0.41
C LYS A 179 -5.49 3.84 -0.71
N PHE A 180 -4.46 4.58 -1.10
CA PHE A 180 -3.17 4.00 -1.45
C PHE A 180 -2.04 4.69 -0.71
N TRP A 181 -0.90 4.02 -0.65
CA TRP A 181 0.32 4.61 -0.13
C TRP A 181 0.93 5.65 -1.07
N LYS A 182 1.82 6.46 -0.51
CA LYS A 182 2.47 7.54 -1.26
C LYS A 182 3.32 7.05 -2.43
N ARG A 183 4.05 5.94 -2.27
CA ARG A 183 4.90 5.39 -3.36
C ARG A 183 4.09 5.08 -4.62
N GLY A 184 2.96 4.38 -4.46
CA GLY A 184 2.06 4.05 -5.58
C GLY A 184 1.44 5.30 -6.20
N ILE A 185 0.98 6.25 -5.38
CA ILE A 185 0.42 7.52 -5.86
C ILE A 185 1.47 8.33 -6.64
N ASP A 186 2.70 8.41 -6.14
CA ASP A 186 3.79 9.15 -6.78
C ASP A 186 4.19 8.51 -8.11
N LEU A 187 4.18 7.18 -8.22
CA LEU A 187 4.38 6.48 -9.49
C LEU A 187 3.21 6.71 -10.46
N ALA A 188 1.96 6.60 -10.02
CA ALA A 188 0.78 6.87 -10.85
C ALA A 188 0.82 8.28 -11.45
N ARG A 189 1.17 9.28 -10.63
CA ARG A 189 1.38 10.67 -11.10
C ARG A 189 2.52 10.80 -12.10
N ALA A 190 3.61 10.04 -11.92
CA ALA A 190 4.71 10.04 -12.88
C ALA A 190 4.27 9.44 -14.23
N LEU A 191 3.48 8.37 -14.21
CA LEU A 191 2.93 7.70 -15.39
C LEU A 191 1.91 8.55 -16.16
N ALA A 192 1.20 9.45 -15.48
CA ALA A 192 0.35 10.45 -16.14
C ALA A 192 1.17 11.56 -16.84
N GLY A 193 2.45 11.73 -16.47
CA GLY A 193 3.35 12.73 -17.04
C GLY A 193 4.17 12.25 -18.24
N ASP A 194 5.10 13.09 -18.71
CA ASP A 194 6.02 12.79 -19.82
C ASP A 194 7.48 12.55 -19.39
N ASP A 195 7.77 12.61 -18.09
CA ASP A 195 9.14 12.56 -17.55
C ASP A 195 9.59 11.12 -17.27
N VAL A 196 10.35 10.55 -18.22
CA VAL A 196 10.91 9.20 -18.12
C VAL A 196 11.82 9.05 -16.90
N ALA A 197 12.65 10.04 -16.60
CA ALA A 197 13.59 9.95 -15.48
C ALA A 197 12.83 9.86 -14.15
N ARG A 198 11.74 10.62 -14.02
CA ARG A 198 10.85 10.55 -12.86
C ARG A 198 10.13 9.20 -12.77
N ILE A 199 9.65 8.63 -13.87
CA ILE A 199 9.01 7.30 -13.86
C ILE A 199 10.01 6.25 -13.37
N LEU A 200 11.22 6.22 -13.93
CA LEU A 200 12.27 5.29 -13.53
C LEU A 200 12.69 5.47 -12.07
N GLU A 201 12.79 6.71 -11.59
CA GLU A 201 13.08 7.01 -10.18
C GLU A 201 12.00 6.44 -9.26
N LYS A 202 10.70 6.66 -9.57
CA LYS A 202 9.60 6.17 -8.72
C LYS A 202 9.43 4.66 -8.78
N ALA A 203 9.57 4.06 -9.96
CA ALA A 203 9.55 2.61 -10.12
C ALA A 203 10.73 1.96 -9.40
N GLY A 204 11.95 2.51 -9.52
CA GLY A 204 13.15 2.03 -8.83
C GLY A 204 12.98 2.01 -7.32
N LYS A 205 12.43 3.09 -6.74
CA LYS A 205 12.10 3.15 -5.31
C LYS A 205 11.10 2.09 -4.86
N ILE A 206 10.18 1.68 -5.72
CA ILE A 206 9.26 0.57 -5.42
C ILE A 206 9.98 -0.76 -5.55
N VAL A 207 10.80 -0.98 -6.58
CA VAL A 207 11.57 -2.23 -6.75
C VAL A 207 12.52 -2.50 -5.57
N GLU A 208 13.13 -1.45 -5.01
CA GLU A 208 14.01 -1.53 -3.84
C GLU A 208 13.24 -1.70 -2.51
N TRP A 209 11.92 -1.49 -2.53
CA TRP A 209 11.09 -1.53 -1.33
C TRP A 209 10.61 -2.96 -1.04
N GLY A 210 11.13 -3.51 0.06
CA GLY A 210 10.88 -4.88 0.49
C GLY A 210 11.63 -5.92 -0.37
N HIS A 211 11.59 -7.19 0.03
CA HIS A 211 12.27 -8.25 -0.71
C HIS A 211 11.55 -8.57 -2.04
N LEU A 212 10.24 -8.83 -1.95
CA LEU A 212 9.36 -9.19 -3.08
C LEU A 212 8.19 -8.21 -3.27
N SER A 213 7.77 -7.53 -2.21
CA SER A 213 6.54 -6.73 -2.18
C SER A 213 6.46 -5.69 -3.29
N GLY A 214 7.51 -4.89 -3.49
CA GLY A 214 7.52 -3.89 -4.56
C GLY A 214 7.38 -4.46 -5.96
N LYS A 215 8.04 -5.59 -6.24
CA LYS A 215 7.97 -6.26 -7.55
C LYS A 215 6.61 -6.89 -7.79
N ALA A 216 6.04 -7.54 -6.76
CA ALA A 216 4.71 -8.12 -6.84
C ALA A 216 3.64 -7.04 -7.06
N TRP A 217 3.76 -5.91 -6.35
CA TRP A 217 2.88 -4.76 -6.53
C TRP A 217 2.95 -4.18 -7.95
N LEU A 218 4.16 -4.00 -8.50
CA LEU A 218 4.35 -3.52 -9.88
C LEU A 218 3.77 -4.49 -10.91
N ALA A 219 3.94 -5.80 -10.70
CA ALA A 219 3.34 -6.82 -11.54
C ALA A 219 1.80 -6.77 -11.50
N GLY A 220 1.21 -6.58 -10.32
CA GLY A 220 -0.23 -6.41 -10.17
C GLY A 220 -0.78 -5.17 -10.86
N LEU A 221 -0.07 -4.04 -10.72
CA LEU A 221 -0.38 -2.80 -11.44
C LEU A 221 -0.34 -3.01 -12.96
N ALA A 222 0.73 -3.59 -13.49
CA ALA A 222 0.88 -3.86 -14.92
C ALA A 222 -0.22 -4.78 -15.44
N TYR A 223 -0.50 -5.88 -14.72
CA TYR A 223 -1.55 -6.82 -15.10
C TYR A 223 -2.91 -6.15 -15.16
N GLY A 224 -3.29 -5.36 -14.14
CA GLY A 224 -4.58 -4.66 -14.15
C GLY A 224 -4.71 -3.62 -15.26
N LEU A 225 -3.61 -2.97 -15.66
CA LEU A 225 -3.61 -2.04 -16.79
C LEU A 225 -3.78 -2.78 -18.12
N GLU A 226 -3.14 -3.94 -18.28
CA GLU A 226 -3.34 -4.82 -19.45
C GLU A 226 -4.80 -5.28 -19.57
N GLN A 227 -5.41 -5.71 -18.46
CA GLN A 227 -6.81 -6.15 -18.42
C GLN A 227 -7.81 -5.05 -18.79
N SER A 228 -7.43 -3.77 -18.70
CA SER A 228 -8.31 -2.67 -19.08
C SER A 228 -8.53 -2.55 -20.59
N GLY A 229 -7.74 -3.26 -21.40
CA GLY A 229 -7.81 -3.22 -22.87
C GLY A 229 -7.35 -1.90 -23.50
N VAL A 230 -6.84 -0.96 -22.67
CA VAL A 230 -6.28 0.33 -23.12
C VAL A 230 -4.76 0.25 -23.25
N TYR A 231 -4.12 -0.51 -22.36
CA TYR A 231 -2.68 -0.70 -22.28
C TYR A 231 -2.28 -2.09 -22.71
#